data_AF-T0YZ80-F1
#
_entry.id   AF-T0YZ80-F1
#
_cell.length_a   1.000
_cell.length_b   1.000
_cell.length_c   1.000
_cell.angle_alpha   90.00
_cell.angle_beta   90.00
_cell.angle_gamma   90.00
#
_symmetry.space_group_name_H-M   'P 1'
#
loop_
_entity.id
_entity.type
_entity.pdbx_description
1 polymer ?
#
loop_
_entity_poly.entity_id
_entity_poly.type
_entity_poly.pdbx_seq_one_letter_code
_entity_poly.pdbx_strand_id
1 'polypeptide(L)'
;LERVLGGGRDIALVLLPLLNDLRAVRGSALLSEGTLLLLNLKSDKQAQPRAASPGEPQIGIEQWCRRLRAQLQTGMIGWIRGERVEQNLAAIAGVAEKLEQSASRQPVFQLWWVIGAMIEALREGGLESGVSVKRLLGLADREMRRLYQLGETRYCQSPPVDLLNNLLYYVGRSTSNGVRVSAVRTSFRLAELLPVDESIEQERESLSAPNVKLMQTVAVAIREDLAKVKEVLEQFVRRGVSQGEE
;
A
#
# COMPACT_ATOMS: atom_id res chain seq x y z
N LEU A 1 -6.97 3.68 -35.70
CA LEU A 1 -8.05 4.08 -34.78
C LEU A 1 -8.51 2.94 -33.86
N GLU A 2 -8.44 1.67 -34.26
CA GLU A 2 -8.75 0.52 -33.37
C GLU A 2 -7.74 0.30 -32.22
N ARG A 3 -6.46 0.66 -32.39
CA ARG A 3 -5.44 0.59 -31.33
C ARG A 3 -5.61 1.60 -30.19
N VAL A 4 -6.38 2.66 -30.39
CA VAL A 4 -6.61 3.71 -29.35
C VAL A 4 -7.82 3.36 -28.48
N LEU A 5 -8.77 2.59 -28.99
CA LEU A 5 -9.94 2.15 -28.23
C LEU A 5 -9.67 0.91 -27.36
N GLY A 6 -8.64 0.11 -27.69
CA GLY A 6 -8.11 -0.96 -26.83
C GLY A 6 -6.97 -0.52 -25.89
N GLY A 7 -5.99 0.23 -26.41
CA GLY A 7 -4.75 0.55 -25.68
C GLY A 7 -4.85 1.61 -24.58
N GLY A 8 -5.95 2.39 -24.51
CA GLY A 8 -6.14 3.38 -23.45
C GLY A 8 -6.34 2.77 -22.06
N ARG A 9 -6.85 1.54 -22.00
CA ARG A 9 -7.11 0.82 -20.75
C ARG A 9 -5.81 0.22 -20.16
N ASP A 10 -4.91 -0.21 -21.02
CA ASP A 10 -3.60 -0.75 -20.64
C ASP A 10 -2.65 0.36 -20.17
N ILE A 11 -2.61 1.50 -20.87
CA ILE A 11 -1.78 2.66 -20.47
C ILE A 11 -2.23 3.26 -19.11
N ALA A 12 -3.53 3.29 -18.84
CA ALA A 12 -4.04 3.80 -17.56
C ALA A 12 -3.60 2.90 -16.39
N LEU A 13 -3.68 1.57 -16.54
CA LEU A 13 -3.19 0.61 -15.54
C LEU A 13 -1.70 0.77 -15.25
N VAL A 14 -0.93 1.03 -16.29
CA VAL A 14 0.54 1.13 -16.27
C VAL A 14 1.02 2.36 -15.51
N LEU A 15 0.28 3.45 -15.63
CA LEU A 15 0.58 4.71 -14.95
C LEU A 15 -0.05 4.79 -13.55
N LEU A 16 -0.94 3.88 -13.17
CA LEU A 16 -1.61 3.91 -11.86
C LEU A 16 -0.65 3.99 -10.68
N PRO A 17 0.47 3.23 -10.59
CA PRO A 17 1.41 3.36 -9.47
C PRO A 17 1.99 4.77 -9.36
N LEU A 18 2.45 5.34 -10.48
CA LEU A 18 3.04 6.69 -10.53
C LEU A 18 1.99 7.77 -10.22
N LEU A 19 0.79 7.62 -10.79
CA LEU A 19 -0.34 8.51 -10.56
C LEU A 19 -0.79 8.43 -9.08
N ASN A 20 -0.75 7.25 -8.49
CA ASN A 20 -1.03 7.01 -7.08
C ASN A 20 0.04 7.57 -6.15
N ASP A 21 1.31 7.49 -6.53
CA ASP A 21 2.40 8.12 -5.79
C ASP A 21 2.25 9.65 -5.80
N LEU A 22 1.95 10.26 -6.95
CA LEU A 22 1.66 11.70 -7.04
C LEU A 22 0.45 12.11 -6.18
N ARG A 23 -0.62 11.29 -6.19
CA ARG A 23 -1.81 11.55 -5.39
C ARG A 23 -1.58 11.34 -3.90
N ALA A 24 -0.77 10.35 -3.53
CA ALA A 24 -0.40 10.09 -2.15
C ALA A 24 0.40 11.24 -1.55
N VAL A 25 1.35 11.81 -2.32
CA VAL A 25 2.08 13.02 -1.91
C VAL A 25 1.13 14.22 -1.73
N ARG A 26 0.09 14.34 -2.56
CA ARG A 26 -0.94 15.40 -2.46
C ARG A 26 -2.07 15.06 -1.46
N GLY A 27 -1.97 13.97 -0.71
CA GLY A 27 -3.02 13.52 0.22
C GLY A 27 -4.35 13.09 -0.43
N SER A 28 -4.43 13.07 -1.77
CA SER A 28 -5.62 12.69 -2.53
C SER A 28 -5.85 11.18 -2.46
N ALA A 29 -7.09 10.67 -2.47
CA ALA A 29 -7.39 9.23 -2.45
C ALA A 29 -6.60 8.48 -3.55
N LEU A 30 -6.13 7.25 -3.31
CA LEU A 30 -5.51 6.46 -4.39
C LEU A 30 -6.57 6.21 -5.48
N LEU A 31 -6.20 6.38 -6.74
CA LEU A 31 -7.02 5.96 -7.89
C LEU A 31 -6.99 4.44 -7.96
N SER A 32 -8.18 3.85 -7.99
CA SER A 32 -8.44 2.47 -8.45
C SER A 32 -9.30 2.46 -9.73
N GLU A 33 -9.51 3.65 -10.34
CA GLU A 33 -10.85 4.19 -10.63
C GLU A 33 -11.55 3.66 -11.90
N GLY A 34 -11.07 2.63 -12.60
CA GLY A 34 -11.74 2.17 -13.84
C GLY A 34 -11.50 0.75 -14.31
N THR A 35 -10.37 0.12 -13.96
CA THR A 35 -10.03 -1.20 -14.52
C THR A 35 -10.32 -2.36 -13.56
N LEU A 36 -10.47 -2.11 -12.26
CA LEU A 36 -10.81 -3.14 -11.25
C LEU A 36 -12.30 -3.14 -10.84
N LEU A 37 -13.09 -2.15 -11.29
CA LEU A 37 -14.50 -1.96 -10.92
C LEU A 37 -15.46 -3.10 -11.34
N LEU A 38 -14.97 -4.14 -12.02
CA LEU A 38 -15.79 -5.28 -12.45
C LEU A 38 -15.23 -6.66 -12.11
N LEU A 39 -14.09 -6.77 -11.41
CA LEU A 39 -13.50 -8.09 -11.21
C LEU A 39 -14.10 -8.89 -10.07
N ASN A 40 -14.89 -8.27 -9.18
CA ASN A 40 -15.55 -8.87 -8.01
C ASN A 40 -14.77 -10.12 -7.52
N LEU A 41 -13.49 -9.89 -7.22
CA LEU A 41 -12.47 -10.93 -7.19
C LEU A 41 -12.78 -11.90 -6.06
N LYS A 42 -13.33 -13.06 -6.42
CA LYS A 42 -13.62 -14.13 -5.48
C LYS A 42 -12.41 -15.04 -5.43
N SER A 43 -11.76 -15.08 -4.28
CA SER A 43 -10.81 -16.15 -3.99
C SER A 43 -11.56 -17.44 -3.69
N ASP A 44 -11.05 -18.54 -4.23
CA ASP A 44 -11.48 -19.90 -3.95
C ASP A 44 -11.04 -20.42 -2.56
N LYS A 45 -10.04 -19.78 -1.95
CA LYS A 45 -9.55 -20.09 -0.60
C LYS A 45 -10.52 -19.56 0.46
N GLN A 46 -11.12 -20.46 1.22
CA GLN A 46 -12.06 -20.12 2.29
C GLN A 46 -11.34 -19.78 3.60
N ALA A 47 -11.98 -18.94 4.42
CA ALA A 47 -11.57 -18.69 5.79
C ALA A 47 -11.61 -20.00 6.60
N GLN A 48 -10.46 -20.35 7.16
CA GLN A 48 -10.30 -21.53 8.00
C GLN A 48 -9.59 -21.09 9.29
N PRO A 49 -10.35 -20.58 10.29
CA PRO A 49 -9.76 -20.14 11.54
C PRO A 49 -9.03 -21.32 12.21
N ARG A 50 -7.78 -21.07 12.59
CA ARG A 50 -6.94 -22.07 13.23
C ARG A 50 -7.30 -22.16 14.71
N ALA A 51 -7.39 -23.39 15.24
CA ALA A 51 -7.51 -23.59 16.68
C ALA A 51 -6.29 -23.01 17.41
N ALA A 52 -6.53 -22.40 18.57
CA ALA A 52 -5.47 -21.85 19.42
C ALA A 52 -4.45 -22.94 19.77
N SER A 53 -3.16 -22.61 19.70
CA SER A 53 -2.10 -23.54 20.09
C SER A 53 -2.04 -23.69 21.62
N PRO A 54 -1.46 -24.79 22.16
CA PRO A 54 -1.29 -24.93 23.60
C PRO A 54 -0.55 -23.72 24.22
N GLY A 55 -1.16 -23.08 25.22
CA GLY A 55 -0.62 -21.86 25.85
C GLY A 55 -1.02 -20.55 25.16
N GLU A 56 -1.70 -20.61 24.03
CA GLU A 56 -2.18 -19.42 23.33
C GLU A 56 -3.55 -18.96 23.88
N PRO A 57 -3.75 -17.64 24.11
CA PRO A 57 -5.05 -17.12 24.54
C PRO A 57 -6.17 -17.44 23.55
N GLN A 58 -7.24 -18.08 24.04
CA GLN A 58 -8.48 -18.27 23.29
C GLN A 58 -9.32 -17.00 23.30
N ILE A 59 -8.94 -16.05 22.44
CA ILE A 59 -9.60 -14.76 22.33
C ILE A 59 -10.08 -14.50 20.91
N GLY A 60 -11.15 -13.72 20.79
CA GLY A 60 -11.70 -13.30 19.50
C GLY A 60 -10.76 -12.37 18.73
N ILE A 61 -11.01 -12.26 17.43
CA ILE A 61 -10.20 -11.44 16.53
C ILE A 61 -10.18 -9.96 16.95
N GLU A 62 -11.25 -9.45 17.55
CA GLU A 62 -11.30 -8.07 18.06
C GLU A 62 -10.25 -7.83 19.16
N GLN A 63 -10.05 -8.81 20.04
CA GLN A 63 -9.09 -8.70 21.12
C GLN A 63 -7.65 -8.90 20.61
N TRP A 64 -7.45 -9.79 19.63
CA TRP A 64 -6.18 -9.87 18.90
C TRP A 64 -5.82 -8.56 18.22
N CYS A 65 -6.79 -7.93 17.54
CA CYS A 65 -6.59 -6.62 16.93
C CYS A 65 -6.20 -5.55 17.94
N ARG A 66 -6.77 -5.54 19.15
CA ARG A 66 -6.35 -4.59 20.20
C ARG A 66 -4.92 -4.86 20.68
N ARG A 67 -4.57 -6.13 20.91
CA ARG A 67 -3.25 -6.54 21.43
C ARG A 67 -2.12 -6.29 20.43
N LEU A 68 -2.35 -6.58 19.16
CA LEU A 68 -1.30 -6.55 18.14
C LEU A 68 -1.15 -5.19 17.45
N ARG A 69 -2.06 -4.24 17.69
CA ARG A 69 -2.04 -2.93 17.02
C ARG A 69 -0.75 -2.16 17.27
N ALA A 70 -0.29 -2.12 18.52
CA ALA A 70 0.94 -1.42 18.87
C ALA A 70 2.16 -2.03 18.13
N GLN A 71 2.22 -3.35 18.03
CA GLN A 71 3.27 -4.05 17.28
C GLN A 71 3.22 -3.71 15.79
N LEU A 72 2.02 -3.69 15.18
CA LEU A 72 1.85 -3.30 13.79
C LEU A 72 2.35 -1.85 13.56
N GLN A 73 1.93 -0.91 14.41
CA GLN A 73 2.28 0.50 14.31
C GLN A 73 3.78 0.74 14.48
N THR A 74 4.40 0.14 15.49
CA THR A 74 5.85 0.24 15.70
C THR A 74 6.63 -0.36 14.53
N GLY A 75 6.20 -1.53 14.04
CA GLY A 75 6.80 -2.16 12.86
C GLY A 75 6.71 -1.27 11.63
N MET A 76 5.52 -0.71 11.34
CA MET A 76 5.34 0.19 10.19
C MET A 76 6.19 1.45 10.31
N ILE A 77 6.25 2.08 11.49
CA ILE A 77 7.05 3.30 11.69
C ILE A 77 8.54 3.01 11.48
N GLY A 78 9.05 1.93 12.07
CA GLY A 78 10.46 1.56 11.90
C GLY A 78 10.79 1.24 10.45
N TRP A 79 9.93 0.47 9.76
CA TRP A 79 10.07 0.19 8.33
C TRP A 79 10.05 1.46 7.47
N ILE A 80 9.10 2.38 7.72
CA ILE A 80 8.98 3.65 6.97
C ILE A 80 10.24 4.51 7.14
N ARG A 81 10.86 4.49 8.33
CA ARG A 81 12.12 5.18 8.64
C ARG A 81 13.37 4.48 8.10
N GLY A 82 13.24 3.29 7.54
CA GLY A 82 14.38 2.48 7.07
C GLY A 82 15.18 1.83 8.21
N GLU A 83 14.63 1.80 9.41
CA GLU A 83 15.27 1.18 10.57
C GLU A 83 14.91 -0.31 10.60
N ARG A 84 15.89 -1.20 10.81
CA ARG A 84 15.65 -2.63 11.07
C ARG A 84 14.60 -3.25 10.12
N VAL A 85 14.71 -2.93 8.83
CA VAL A 85 13.69 -3.19 7.79
C VAL A 85 13.18 -4.63 7.84
N GLU A 86 14.07 -5.61 7.81
CA GLU A 86 13.72 -7.03 7.85
C GLU A 86 12.95 -7.44 9.11
N GLN A 87 13.40 -6.97 10.27
CA GLN A 87 12.79 -7.30 11.57
C GLN A 87 11.41 -6.66 11.69
N ASN A 88 11.27 -5.42 11.21
CA ASN A 88 10.01 -4.70 11.19
C ASN A 88 9.01 -5.32 10.21
N LEU A 89 9.43 -5.70 9.00
CA LEU A 89 8.58 -6.41 8.05
C LEU A 89 8.17 -7.80 8.59
N ALA A 90 9.08 -8.52 9.26
CA ALA A 90 8.74 -9.78 9.92
C ALA A 90 7.72 -9.60 11.05
N ALA A 91 7.83 -8.53 11.84
CA ALA A 91 6.86 -8.20 12.88
C ALA A 91 5.47 -7.89 12.29
N ILE A 92 5.40 -7.10 11.22
CA ILE A 92 4.14 -6.80 10.50
C ILE A 92 3.56 -8.09 9.90
N ALA A 93 4.38 -8.96 9.31
CA ALA A 93 3.96 -10.24 8.76
C ALA A 93 3.32 -11.14 9.82
N GLY A 94 3.93 -11.24 11.01
CA GLY A 94 3.39 -12.02 12.12
C GLY A 94 2.03 -11.52 12.61
N VAL A 95 1.82 -10.19 12.61
CA VAL A 95 0.49 -9.61 12.91
C VAL A 95 -0.54 -10.01 11.85
N ALA A 96 -0.21 -9.86 10.57
CA ALA A 96 -1.11 -10.22 9.48
C ALA A 96 -1.47 -11.71 9.51
N GLU A 97 -0.49 -12.59 9.72
CA GLU A 97 -0.71 -14.03 9.85
C GLU A 97 -1.60 -14.36 11.04
N LYS A 98 -1.40 -13.72 12.21
CA LYS A 98 -2.23 -14.00 13.37
C LYS A 98 -3.69 -13.58 13.15
N LEU A 99 -3.93 -12.46 12.48
CA LEU A 99 -5.28 -12.02 12.14
C LEU A 99 -5.91 -12.87 11.04
N GLU A 100 -5.14 -13.31 10.04
CA GLU A 100 -5.58 -14.30 9.05
C GLU A 100 -6.06 -15.59 9.73
N GLN A 101 -5.25 -16.15 10.64
CA GLN A 101 -5.57 -17.40 11.34
C GLN A 101 -6.72 -17.26 12.34
N SER A 102 -7.02 -16.04 12.80
CA SER A 102 -8.11 -15.78 13.75
C SER A 102 -9.43 -15.41 13.06
N ALA A 103 -9.41 -15.15 11.75
CA ALA A 103 -10.58 -14.71 11.00
C ALA A 103 -11.55 -15.88 10.79
N SER A 104 -12.80 -15.70 11.22
CA SER A 104 -13.88 -16.65 10.96
C SER A 104 -14.69 -16.31 9.70
N ARG A 105 -14.54 -15.08 9.19
CA ARG A 105 -15.27 -14.59 8.02
C ARG A 105 -14.37 -14.28 6.83
N GLN A 106 -14.86 -14.63 5.65
CA GLN A 106 -14.15 -14.51 4.38
C GLN A 106 -13.52 -13.13 4.12
N PRO A 107 -14.23 -11.99 4.28
CA PRO A 107 -13.64 -10.69 3.96
C PRO A 107 -12.46 -10.31 4.87
N VAL A 108 -12.50 -10.71 6.14
CA VAL A 108 -11.41 -10.43 7.08
C VAL A 108 -10.22 -11.34 6.79
N PHE A 109 -10.47 -12.62 6.56
CA PHE A 109 -9.45 -13.57 6.13
C PHE A 109 -8.71 -13.09 4.87
N GLN A 110 -9.45 -12.74 3.81
CA GLN A 110 -8.87 -12.30 2.53
C GLN A 110 -8.02 -11.05 2.70
N LEU A 111 -8.49 -10.05 3.45
CA LEU A 111 -7.73 -8.83 3.67
C LEU A 111 -6.36 -9.12 4.29
N TRP A 112 -6.33 -9.88 5.40
CA TRP A 112 -5.09 -10.18 6.11
C TRP A 112 -4.19 -11.15 5.36
N TRP A 113 -4.78 -12.10 4.62
CA TRP A 113 -4.03 -13.01 3.77
C TRP A 113 -3.28 -12.25 2.64
N VAL A 114 -3.97 -11.33 1.97
CA VAL A 114 -3.39 -10.50 0.89
C VAL A 114 -2.38 -9.48 1.43
N ILE A 115 -2.64 -8.87 2.59
CA ILE A 115 -1.63 -8.04 3.28
C ILE A 115 -0.37 -8.85 3.54
N GLY A 116 -0.50 -10.09 4.03
CA GLY A 116 0.65 -10.98 4.23
C GLY A 116 1.41 -11.25 2.93
N ALA A 117 0.73 -11.41 1.80
CA ALA A 117 1.36 -11.60 0.49
C ALA A 117 2.14 -10.36 0.04
N MET A 118 1.58 -9.16 0.26
CA MET A 118 2.28 -7.91 0.00
C MET A 118 3.55 -7.78 0.86
N ILE A 119 3.49 -8.19 2.13
CA ILE A 119 4.65 -8.16 3.02
C ILE A 119 5.70 -9.19 2.62
N GLU A 120 5.29 -10.40 2.19
CA GLU A 120 6.21 -11.40 1.62
C GLU A 120 6.93 -10.83 0.40
N ALA A 121 6.19 -10.22 -0.54
CA ALA A 121 6.79 -9.60 -1.72
C ALA A 121 7.77 -8.47 -1.38
N LEU A 122 7.49 -7.66 -0.34
CA LEU A 122 8.41 -6.63 0.14
C LEU A 122 9.70 -7.22 0.72
N ARG A 123 9.60 -8.30 1.50
CA ARG A 123 10.75 -8.98 2.12
C ARG A 123 11.64 -9.69 1.09
N GLU A 124 11.05 -10.20 0.03
CA GLU A 124 11.79 -10.81 -1.08
C GLU A 124 12.35 -9.76 -2.08
N GLY A 125 12.09 -8.48 -1.85
CA GLY A 125 12.48 -7.41 -2.78
C GLY A 125 11.70 -7.41 -4.09
N GLY A 126 10.62 -8.18 -4.18
CA GLY A 126 9.74 -8.25 -5.35
C GLY A 126 8.75 -7.07 -5.46
N LEU A 127 8.73 -6.18 -4.48
CA LEU A 127 8.03 -4.89 -4.51
C LEU A 127 8.93 -3.79 -3.98
N GLU A 128 8.92 -2.64 -4.66
CA GLU A 128 9.59 -1.45 -4.15
C GLU A 128 8.80 -0.81 -2.99
N SER A 129 9.53 -0.28 -2.01
CA SER A 129 8.95 0.38 -0.82
C SER A 129 8.49 1.82 -1.08
N GLY A 130 7.73 2.01 -2.16
CA GLY A 130 7.18 3.30 -2.61
C GLY A 130 6.12 3.89 -1.69
N VAL A 131 5.73 5.15 -1.97
CA VAL A 131 4.76 5.91 -1.16
C VAL A 131 3.39 5.22 -1.14
N SER A 132 2.95 4.70 -2.29
CA SER A 132 1.67 3.98 -2.39
C SER A 132 1.63 2.72 -1.53
N VAL A 133 2.72 1.92 -1.50
CA VAL A 133 2.78 0.70 -0.67
C VAL A 133 2.75 1.05 0.82
N LYS A 134 3.52 2.08 1.23
CA LYS A 134 3.48 2.61 2.60
C LYS A 134 2.07 3.07 2.99
N ARG A 135 1.37 3.73 2.07
CA ARG A 135 -0.01 4.19 2.30
C ARG A 135 -0.99 3.04 2.42
N LEU A 136 -0.89 2.00 1.59
CA LEU A 136 -1.76 0.82 1.68
C LEU A 136 -1.62 0.10 3.02
N LEU A 137 -0.39 -0.08 3.52
CA LEU A 137 -0.17 -0.63 4.86
C LEU A 137 -0.69 0.32 5.96
N GLY A 138 -0.61 1.64 5.77
CA GLY A 138 -1.26 2.61 6.65
C GLY A 138 -2.79 2.50 6.67
N LEU A 139 -3.43 2.15 5.55
CA LEU A 139 -4.87 1.85 5.49
C LEU A 139 -5.20 0.55 6.23
N ALA A 140 -4.31 -0.45 6.20
CA ALA A 140 -4.49 -1.68 6.97
C ALA A 140 -4.58 -1.43 8.49
N ASP A 141 -3.83 -0.46 9.04
CA ASP A 141 -3.97 -0.05 10.46
C ASP A 141 -5.35 0.54 10.77
N ARG A 142 -5.93 1.29 9.81
CA ARG A 142 -7.28 1.85 9.94
C ARG A 142 -8.33 0.75 9.91
N GLU A 143 -8.18 -0.22 9.01
CA GLU A 143 -9.08 -1.38 8.94
C GLU A 143 -8.96 -2.28 10.18
N MET A 144 -7.75 -2.46 10.73
CA MET A 144 -7.57 -3.11 12.03
C MET A 144 -8.34 -2.40 13.14
N ARG A 145 -8.38 -1.05 13.09
CA ARG A 145 -9.11 -0.24 14.08
C ARG A 145 -10.59 -0.49 13.99
N ARG A 146 -11.10 -0.40 12.77
CA ARG A 146 -12.49 -0.59 12.43
C ARG A 146 -12.95 -1.99 12.80
N LEU A 147 -12.12 -3.01 12.55
CA LEU A 147 -12.41 -4.40 12.90
C LEU A 147 -12.61 -4.60 14.41
N TYR A 148 -11.71 -4.11 15.27
CA TYR A 148 -11.89 -4.28 16.72
C TYR A 148 -13.00 -3.40 17.32
N GLN A 149 -13.37 -2.31 16.65
CA GLN A 149 -14.45 -1.41 17.10
C GLN A 149 -15.84 -1.97 16.74
N LEU A 150 -15.99 -2.51 15.52
CA LEU A 150 -17.27 -3.01 15.02
C LEU A 150 -17.51 -4.48 15.37
N GLY A 151 -16.44 -5.25 15.53
CA GLY A 151 -16.49 -6.71 15.54
C GLY A 151 -16.58 -7.31 14.14
N GLU A 152 -16.14 -8.55 14.01
CA GLU A 152 -15.98 -9.23 12.70
C GLU A 152 -17.29 -9.27 11.91
N THR A 153 -18.41 -9.53 12.59
CA THR A 153 -19.74 -9.65 11.95
C THR A 153 -20.19 -8.35 11.29
N ARG A 154 -20.11 -7.22 12.00
CA ARG A 154 -20.53 -5.91 11.46
C ARG A 154 -19.53 -5.38 10.45
N TYR A 155 -18.24 -5.64 10.67
CA TYR A 155 -17.20 -5.30 9.71
C TYR A 155 -17.48 -5.88 8.32
N CYS A 156 -17.89 -7.15 8.25
CA CYS A 156 -18.19 -7.82 6.99
C CYS A 156 -19.44 -7.32 6.25
N GLN A 157 -20.29 -6.48 6.87
CA GLN A 157 -21.43 -5.87 6.18
C GLN A 157 -20.97 -4.81 5.16
N SER A 158 -19.77 -4.25 5.34
CA SER A 158 -19.19 -3.25 4.44
C SER A 158 -17.66 -3.46 4.39
N PRO A 159 -17.18 -4.51 3.70
CA PRO A 159 -15.75 -4.81 3.62
C PRO A 159 -15.01 -3.75 2.80
N PRO A 160 -13.70 -3.53 3.03
CA PRO A 160 -12.92 -2.51 2.32
C PRO A 160 -12.48 -3.03 0.94
N VAL A 161 -13.43 -3.18 0.03
CA VAL A 161 -13.21 -3.74 -1.31
C VAL A 161 -12.14 -2.99 -2.08
N ASP A 162 -12.13 -1.65 -1.99
CA ASP A 162 -11.12 -0.83 -2.68
C ASP A 162 -9.70 -1.07 -2.15
N LEU A 163 -9.54 -1.24 -0.83
CA LEU A 163 -8.24 -1.57 -0.26
C LEU A 163 -7.77 -2.94 -0.74
N LEU A 164 -8.65 -3.95 -0.67
CA LEU A 164 -8.33 -5.31 -1.12
C LEU A 164 -7.91 -5.32 -2.59
N ASN A 165 -8.66 -4.66 -3.46
CA ASN A 165 -8.35 -4.57 -4.88
C ASN A 165 -7.01 -3.89 -5.16
N ASN A 166 -6.71 -2.79 -4.46
CA ASN A 166 -5.42 -2.14 -4.59
C ASN A 166 -4.29 -3.05 -4.11
N LEU A 167 -4.46 -3.75 -2.98
CA LEU A 167 -3.46 -4.71 -2.49
C LEU A 167 -3.22 -5.84 -3.51
N LEU A 168 -4.29 -6.41 -4.07
CA LEU A 168 -4.22 -7.46 -5.09
C LEU A 168 -3.52 -6.99 -6.37
N TYR A 169 -3.74 -5.74 -6.77
CA TYR A 169 -3.03 -5.14 -7.91
C TYR A 169 -1.51 -5.14 -7.70
N TYR A 170 -1.03 -4.67 -6.55
CA TYR A 170 0.40 -4.68 -6.24
C TYR A 170 0.96 -6.10 -6.08
N VAL A 171 0.22 -7.02 -5.46
CA VAL A 171 0.63 -8.44 -5.35
C VAL A 171 0.69 -9.13 -6.72
N GLY A 172 -0.26 -8.82 -7.61
CA GLY A 172 -0.28 -9.33 -8.97
C GLY A 172 0.91 -8.85 -9.80
N ARG A 173 1.35 -7.60 -9.58
CA ARG A 173 2.47 -6.96 -10.28
C ARG A 173 3.86 -7.18 -9.66
N SER A 174 3.95 -7.79 -8.48
CA SER A 174 5.26 -8.02 -7.85
C SER A 174 6.14 -8.97 -8.67
N THR A 175 7.45 -8.93 -8.50
CA THR A 175 8.36 -9.92 -9.13
C THR A 175 8.67 -11.10 -8.20
N SER A 176 8.10 -11.10 -7.00
CA SER A 176 8.23 -12.17 -6.01
C SER A 176 7.50 -13.44 -6.46
N ASN A 177 8.13 -14.59 -6.14
CA ASN A 177 7.61 -15.94 -6.37
C ASN A 177 7.37 -16.69 -5.05
N GLY A 178 7.26 -15.94 -3.94
CA GLY A 178 6.98 -16.48 -2.62
C GLY A 178 5.72 -17.35 -2.60
N VAL A 179 5.67 -18.28 -1.64
CA VAL A 179 4.59 -19.27 -1.54
C VAL A 179 3.24 -18.57 -1.36
N ARG A 180 3.19 -17.51 -0.55
CA ARG A 180 1.96 -16.78 -0.27
C ARG A 180 1.53 -15.90 -1.44
N VAL A 181 2.46 -15.19 -2.07
CA VAL A 181 2.23 -14.39 -3.29
C VAL A 181 1.68 -15.26 -4.40
N SER A 182 2.32 -16.40 -4.66
CA SER A 182 1.88 -17.36 -5.67
C SER A 182 0.48 -17.92 -5.36
N ALA A 183 0.22 -18.27 -4.09
CA ALA A 183 -1.10 -18.76 -3.68
C ALA A 183 -2.21 -17.70 -3.85
N VAL A 184 -1.93 -16.43 -3.52
CA VAL A 184 -2.88 -15.32 -3.73
C VAL A 184 -3.13 -15.11 -5.23
N ARG A 185 -2.08 -15.08 -6.06
CA ARG A 185 -2.22 -14.93 -7.52
C ARG A 185 -3.10 -16.00 -8.12
N THR A 186 -2.85 -17.25 -7.77
CA THR A 186 -3.63 -18.39 -8.27
C THR A 186 -5.08 -18.32 -7.80
N SER A 187 -5.29 -18.10 -6.50
CA SER A 187 -6.62 -18.11 -5.89
C SER A 187 -7.55 -17.01 -6.43
N PHE A 188 -6.99 -15.84 -6.73
CA PHE A 188 -7.72 -14.72 -7.33
C PHE A 188 -7.59 -14.65 -8.86
N ARG A 189 -6.93 -15.64 -9.50
CA ARG A 189 -6.68 -15.71 -10.95
C ARG A 189 -6.08 -14.43 -11.53
N LEU A 190 -5.14 -13.83 -10.81
CA LEU A 190 -4.60 -12.51 -11.16
C LEU A 190 -3.87 -12.51 -12.51
N ALA A 191 -3.29 -13.63 -12.92
CA ALA A 191 -2.60 -13.75 -14.21
C ALA A 191 -3.53 -13.54 -15.42
N GLU A 192 -4.81 -13.92 -15.31
CA GLU A 192 -5.80 -13.72 -16.39
C GLU A 192 -6.28 -12.26 -16.47
N LEU A 193 -6.14 -11.52 -15.37
CA LEU A 193 -6.77 -10.22 -15.16
C LEU A 193 -5.78 -9.06 -15.22
N LEU A 194 -4.50 -9.37 -15.00
CA LEU A 194 -3.37 -8.46 -15.09
C LEU A 194 -2.31 -9.12 -15.99
N PRO A 195 -2.54 -9.19 -17.32
CA PRO A 195 -1.53 -9.69 -18.24
C PRO A 195 -0.23 -8.90 -18.06
N VAL A 196 0.87 -9.62 -17.84
CA VAL A 196 2.21 -9.04 -17.74
C VAL A 196 2.69 -8.79 -19.16
N ASP A 197 2.35 -7.64 -19.73
CA ASP A 197 2.96 -7.22 -20.99
C ASP A 197 4.39 -6.74 -20.71
N GLU A 198 5.38 -7.59 -20.94
CA GLU A 198 6.81 -7.25 -20.77
C GLU A 198 7.24 -6.03 -21.59
N SER A 199 6.64 -5.83 -22.77
CA SER A 199 6.85 -4.65 -23.62
C SER A 199 6.43 -3.34 -22.94
N ILE A 200 5.40 -3.41 -22.10
CA ILE A 200 4.86 -2.27 -21.37
C ILE A 200 5.70 -1.95 -20.13
N GLU A 201 6.29 -2.95 -19.47
CA GLU A 201 7.20 -2.72 -18.34
C GLU A 201 8.53 -2.06 -18.80
N GLN A 202 9.01 -2.39 -19.99
CA GLN A 202 10.14 -1.69 -20.64
C GLN A 202 9.79 -0.25 -21.02
N GLU A 203 8.56 0.01 -21.49
CA GLU A 203 8.06 1.38 -21.67
C GLU A 203 7.97 2.13 -20.32
N ARG A 204 7.67 1.46 -19.20
CA ARG A 204 7.69 2.09 -17.86
C ARG A 204 9.08 2.42 -17.36
N GLU A 205 10.05 1.52 -17.48
CA GLU A 205 11.43 1.82 -17.08
C GLU A 205 11.98 3.01 -17.89
N SER A 206 11.68 3.03 -19.19
CA SER A 206 12.06 4.14 -20.07
C SER A 206 11.28 5.43 -19.84
N LEU A 207 10.02 5.39 -19.37
CA LEU A 207 9.23 6.58 -19.01
C LEU A 207 9.53 7.09 -17.58
N SER A 208 9.89 6.22 -16.65
CA SER A 208 10.14 6.55 -15.25
C SER A 208 11.55 7.12 -15.02
N ALA A 209 12.56 6.59 -15.71
CA ALA A 209 13.95 7.02 -15.52
C ALA A 209 14.23 8.49 -15.91
N PRO A 210 13.71 9.03 -17.04
CA PRO A 210 13.87 10.43 -17.40
C PRO A 210 13.06 11.36 -16.49
N ASN A 211 11.86 10.94 -16.11
CA ASN A 211 10.91 11.78 -15.36
C ASN A 211 11.30 11.91 -13.88
N VAL A 212 11.93 10.89 -13.27
CA VAL A 212 12.45 10.97 -11.90
C VAL A 212 13.66 11.92 -11.82
N LYS A 213 14.58 11.89 -12.79
CA LYS A 213 15.69 12.85 -12.87
C LYS A 213 15.17 14.28 -13.06
N LEU A 214 14.24 14.49 -14.00
CA LEU A 214 13.60 15.79 -14.21
C LEU A 214 12.82 16.28 -12.99
N MET A 215 12.04 15.42 -12.34
CA MET A 215 11.32 15.75 -11.09
C MET A 215 12.28 16.06 -9.93
N GLN A 216 13.41 15.37 -9.83
CA GLN A 216 14.46 15.71 -8.86
C GLN A 216 15.09 17.06 -9.18
N THR A 217 15.40 17.35 -10.44
CA THR A 217 15.92 18.66 -10.86
C THR A 217 14.93 19.79 -10.57
N VAL A 218 13.65 19.58 -10.88
CA VAL A 218 12.58 20.55 -10.60
C VAL A 218 12.37 20.72 -9.09
N ALA A 219 12.40 19.63 -8.32
CA ALA A 219 12.28 19.69 -6.86
C ALA A 219 13.48 20.39 -6.20
N VAL A 220 14.68 20.28 -6.78
CA VAL A 220 15.87 21.03 -6.35
C VAL A 220 15.69 22.52 -6.68
N ALA A 221 15.29 22.86 -7.90
CA ALA A 221 15.04 24.24 -8.32
C ALA A 221 13.95 24.93 -7.47
N ILE A 222 12.83 24.25 -7.18
CA ILE A 222 11.78 24.79 -6.31
C ILE A 222 12.30 25.03 -4.88
N ARG A 223 13.17 24.14 -4.38
CA ARG A 223 13.77 24.28 -3.05
C ARG A 223 14.72 25.46 -2.97
N GLU A 224 15.49 25.70 -4.03
CA GLU A 224 16.35 26.88 -4.16
C GLU A 224 15.53 28.18 -4.25
N ASP A 225 14.44 28.18 -5.01
CA ASP A 225 13.59 29.36 -5.12
C ASP A 225 12.84 29.66 -3.81
N LEU A 226 12.36 28.64 -3.10
CA LEU A 226 11.81 28.80 -1.74
C LEU A 226 12.86 29.33 -0.76
N ALA A 227 14.12 28.90 -0.87
CA ALA A 227 15.20 29.42 -0.04
C ALA A 227 15.48 30.91 -0.33
N LYS A 228 15.48 31.32 -1.60
CA LYS A 228 15.60 32.74 -1.99
C LYS A 228 14.43 33.58 -1.46
N VAL A 229 13.20 33.09 -1.59
CA VAL A 229 12.01 33.79 -1.06
C VAL A 229 12.11 33.96 0.45
N LYS A 230 12.54 32.91 1.16
CA LYS A 230 12.79 32.97 2.61
C LYS A 230 13.85 34.03 2.95
N GLU A 231 14.96 34.08 2.23
CA GLU A 231 16.04 35.03 2.45
C GLU A 231 15.59 36.48 2.24
N VAL A 232 14.78 36.74 1.19
CA VAL A 232 14.17 38.05 0.95
C VAL A 232 13.21 38.43 2.08
N LEU A 233 12.40 37.48 2.58
CA LEU A 233 11.51 37.69 3.72
C LEU A 233 12.28 38.00 5.00
N GLU A 234 13.36 37.26 5.28
CA GLU A 234 14.23 37.53 6.44
C GLU A 234 14.91 38.89 6.33
N GLN A 235 15.33 39.30 5.14
CA GLN A 235 15.89 40.65 4.90
C GLN A 235 14.84 41.74 5.11
N PHE A 236 13.60 41.53 4.67
CA PHE A 236 12.47 42.44 4.91
C PHE A 236 12.16 42.56 6.40
N VAL A 237 12.13 41.44 7.13
CA VAL A 237 11.93 41.44 8.58
C VAL A 237 13.06 42.19 9.29
N ARG A 238 14.33 41.98 8.90
CA ARG A 238 15.47 42.71 9.47
C ARG A 238 15.43 44.22 9.18
N ARG A 239 14.95 44.65 8.01
CA ARG A 239 14.79 46.07 7.65
C ARG A 239 13.56 46.72 8.28
N GLY A 240 12.48 45.96 8.47
CA GLY A 240 11.28 46.42 9.17
C GLY A 240 11.54 46.66 10.65
N VAL A 241 12.44 45.89 11.27
CA VAL A 241 12.88 46.11 12.66
C VAL A 241 13.78 47.34 12.79
N SER A 242 14.52 47.75 11.74
CA SER A 242 15.38 48.95 11.80
C SER A 242 14.68 50.27 11.49
N GLN A 243 13.41 50.27 11.04
CA GLN A 243 12.62 51.48 10.76
C GLN A 243 11.58 51.80 11.85
N GLY A 244 11.56 51.05 12.96
CA GLY A 244 10.64 51.24 14.08
C GLY A 244 11.27 51.85 15.34
N GLU A 245 12.52 52.34 15.28
CA GLU A 245 13.25 52.95 16.41
C GLU A 245 13.73 54.40 16.14
N GLU A 246 13.07 55.13 15.22
CA GLU A 246 13.12 56.61 15.17
C GLU A 246 11.74 57.21 15.53
#